data_AF-A0A8T3SS31-F1
#
_entry.id   AF-A0A8T3SS31-F1
#
_cell.length_a   1.000
_cell.length_b   1.000
_cell.length_c   1.000
_cell.angle_alpha   90.00
_cell.angle_beta   90.00
_cell.angle_gamma   90.00
#
_symmetry.space_group_name_H-M   'P 1'
#
loop_
_entity.id
_entity.type
_entity.pdbx_description
1 polymer ?
#
loop_
_entity_poly.entity_id
_entity_poly.type
_entity_poly.pdbx_seq_one_letter_code
_entity_poly.pdbx_strand_id
1 'polypeptide(L)' 'MIPGEIRAAAGDIEINAGRATLRVNVANTGDRPIQVGSHYHFFETNPALRFDRKRAKGMRLNIPAGTA' A
#
# COMPACT_ATOMS: atom_id res chain seq x y z
N MET A 1 13.36 -29.39 -22.04
CA MET A 1 12.97 -28.09 -22.61
C MET A 1 11.53 -27.85 -22.22
N ILE A 2 11.23 -26.76 -21.52
CA ILE A 2 9.87 -26.43 -21.08
C ILE A 2 9.46 -25.15 -21.83
N PRO A 3 8.59 -25.24 -22.87
CA PRO A 3 8.10 -24.06 -23.55
C PRO A 3 7.41 -23.11 -22.57
N GLY A 4 7.87 -21.86 -22.51
CA GLY A 4 7.34 -20.84 -21.60
C GLY A 4 7.96 -20.83 -20.19
N GLU A 5 9.03 -21.60 -19.93
CA GLU A 5 9.72 -21.49 -18.63
C GLU A 5 10.29 -20.08 -18.41
N ILE A 6 9.98 -19.50 -17.25
CA ILE A 6 10.60 -18.26 -16.77
C ILE A 6 11.69 -18.67 -15.76
N ARG A 7 12.92 -18.25 -16.04
CA ARG A 7 14.05 -18.35 -15.10
C ARG A 7 14.34 -16.97 -14.54
N ALA A 8 13.69 -16.63 -13.44
CA ALA A 8 13.95 -15.36 -12.76
C ALA A 8 15.38 -15.34 -12.20
N ALA A 9 16.03 -14.18 -12.25
CA ALA A 9 17.26 -13.96 -11.51
C ALA A 9 16.98 -14.06 -10.00
N ALA A 10 17.97 -14.54 -9.25
CA ALA A 10 17.89 -14.52 -7.79
C ALA A 10 18.00 -13.07 -7.27
N GLY A 11 17.35 -12.79 -6.14
CA GLY A 11 17.41 -11.50 -5.45
C GLY A 11 16.03 -10.86 -5.30
N ASP A 12 16.04 -9.68 -4.68
CA ASP A 12 14.85 -8.87 -4.41
C ASP A 12 14.83 -7.59 -5.24
N ILE A 13 13.63 -7.06 -5.48
CA ILE A 13 13.44 -5.76 -6.13
C ILE A 13 13.03 -4.74 -5.08
N GLU A 14 13.87 -3.72 -4.87
CA GLU A 14 13.49 -2.57 -4.06
C GLU A 14 12.42 -1.75 -4.80
N ILE A 15 11.32 -1.44 -4.11
CA ILE A 15 10.23 -0.63 -4.65
C ILE A 15 10.18 0.73 -3.97
N ASN A 16 9.75 1.76 -4.71
CA ASN A 16 9.55 3.12 -4.21
C ASN A 16 10.83 3.76 -3.62
N ALA A 17 12.02 3.34 -4.08
CA ALA A 17 13.31 3.87 -3.63
C ALA A 17 13.38 5.41 -3.74
N GLY A 18 14.00 6.04 -2.73
CA GLY A 18 14.19 7.49 -2.67
C GLY A 18 12.93 8.33 -2.47
N ARG A 19 11.75 7.72 -2.28
CA ARG A 19 10.49 8.44 -2.01
C ARG A 19 10.32 8.69 -0.52
N ALA A 20 9.74 9.83 -0.17
CA ALA A 20 9.35 10.12 1.21
C ALA A 20 8.32 9.08 1.69
N THR A 21 8.51 8.57 2.91
CA THR A 21 7.61 7.60 3.54
C THR A 21 7.17 8.07 4.93
N LEU A 22 6.06 7.54 5.39
CA LEU A 22 5.45 7.86 6.67
C LEU A 22 4.83 6.60 7.26
N ARG A 23 4.91 6.44 8.59
CA ARG A 23 4.16 5.43 9.34
C ARG A 23 3.03 6.08 10.13
N VAL A 24 1.84 5.50 10.04
CA VAL A 24 0.64 5.89 10.79
C VAL A 24 -0.04 4.64 11.34
N ASN A 25 -0.57 4.73 12.56
CA ASN A 25 -1.42 3.67 13.13
C ASN A 25 -2.85 3.91 12.67
N VAL A 26 -3.54 2.83 12.29
CA VAL A 26 -4.89 2.87 11.73
C VAL A 26 -5.76 1.86 12.48
N ALA A 27 -6.96 2.28 12.88
CA ALA A 27 -7.97 1.39 13.45
C ALA A 27 -9.26 1.47 12.64
N ASN A 28 -9.82 0.31 12.28
CA ASN A 28 -11.18 0.25 11.73
C ASN A 28 -12.19 0.31 12.89
N THR A 29 -13.00 1.36 12.94
CA THR A 29 -14.07 1.54 13.93
C THR A 29 -15.45 1.16 13.38
N GLY A 30 -15.51 0.68 12.14
CA GLY A 30 -16.73 0.19 11.51
C GLY A 30 -17.04 -1.26 11.87
N ASP A 31 -18.22 -1.70 11.45
CA ASP A 31 -18.74 -3.06 11.62
C ASP A 31 -18.44 -3.99 10.42
N ARG A 32 -17.80 -3.45 9.38
CA ARG A 32 -17.51 -4.14 8.12
C ARG A 32 -16.02 -4.08 7.78
N PRO A 33 -15.50 -5.08 7.07
CA PRO A 33 -14.12 -5.09 6.61
C PRO A 33 -13.86 -3.95 5.62
N ILE A 34 -12.63 -3.42 5.63
CA ILE A 34 -12.16 -2.35 4.74
C ILE A 34 -10.81 -2.77 4.18
N GLN A 35 -10.63 -2.65 2.87
CA GLN A 35 -9.40 -2.93 2.13
C GLN A 35 -9.04 -1.70 1.30
N VAL A 36 -7.76 -1.35 1.21
CA VAL A 36 -7.29 -0.12 0.54
C VAL A 36 -6.16 -0.45 -0.41
N GLY A 37 -6.33 -0.13 -1.70
CA GLY A 37 -5.34 -0.44 -2.73
C GLY A 37 -4.09 0.45 -2.70
N SER A 38 -3.02 -0.07 -3.31
CA SER A 38 -1.67 0.52 -3.29
C SER A 38 -1.58 1.99 -3.74
N HIS A 39 -2.47 2.46 -4.62
CA HIS A 39 -2.45 3.81 -5.21
C HIS A 39 -3.60 4.72 -4.76
N TYR A 40 -4.46 4.24 -3.85
CA TYR A 40 -5.50 5.08 -3.31
C TYR A 40 -4.90 6.20 -2.45
N HIS A 41 -5.40 7.42 -2.56
CA HIS A 41 -4.95 8.53 -1.73
C HIS A 41 -5.37 8.27 -0.27
N PHE A 42 -4.41 7.91 0.58
CA PHE A 42 -4.69 7.36 1.90
C PHE A 42 -5.46 8.34 2.79
N PHE A 43 -5.28 9.64 2.59
CA PHE A 43 -6.06 10.70 3.24
C PHE A 43 -7.57 10.56 3.08
N GLU A 44 -8.04 10.06 1.93
CA GLU A 44 -9.46 10.03 1.54
C GLU A 44 -10.12 8.68 1.82
N THR A 45 -9.41 7.74 2.45
CA THR A 45 -9.94 6.39 2.69
C THR A 45 -11.17 6.45 3.60
N ASN A 46 -11.97 5.38 3.57
CA ASN A 46 -13.23 5.23 4.31
C ASN A 46 -13.21 5.95 5.69
N PRO A 47 -14.21 6.81 6.01
CA PRO A 47 -14.29 7.53 7.28
C PRO A 47 -14.21 6.66 8.55
N ALA A 48 -14.60 5.38 8.48
CA ALA A 48 -14.50 4.44 9.58
C ALA A 48 -13.06 4.04 9.93
N LEU A 49 -12.08 4.35 9.07
CA LEU A 49 -10.66 4.25 9.43
C LEU A 49 -10.25 5.48 10.24
N ARG A 50 -9.89 5.25 11.51
CA ARG A 50 -9.40 6.27 12.44
C ARG A 50 -7.87 6.29 12.45
N PHE A 51 -7.30 7.42 12.02
CA PHE A 51 -5.86 7.70 12.00
C PHE A 51 -5.63 9.23 11.86
N ASP A 52 -4.38 9.69 11.95
CA ASP A 52 -4.04 11.08 11.67
C ASP A 52 -4.10 11.36 10.16
N ARG A 53 -5.26 11.85 9.71
CA ARG A 53 -5.48 12.17 8.30
C ARG A 53 -4.53 13.24 7.79
N LYS A 54 -4.30 14.32 8.55
CA LYS A 54 -3.47 15.44 8.09
C LYS A 54 -2.06 14.97 7.72
N ARG A 55 -1.48 14.03 8.48
CA ARG A 55 -0.17 13.44 8.17
C ARG A 55 -0.19 12.60 6.88
N ALA A 56 -1.31 11.98 6.53
CA ALA A 56 -1.43 11.13 5.33
C ALA A 56 -1.77 11.88 4.02
N LYS A 57 -1.88 13.23 4.06
CA LYS A 57 -2.19 14.03 2.86
C LYS A 57 -1.07 13.91 1.82
N GLY A 58 -1.44 13.55 0.59
CA GLY A 58 -0.51 13.29 -0.52
C GLY A 58 0.16 11.92 -0.47
N MET A 59 -0.19 11.06 0.49
CA MET A 59 0.44 9.75 0.69
C MET A 59 -0.44 8.62 0.16
N ARG A 60 0.21 7.52 -0.23
CA ARG A 60 -0.40 6.23 -0.58
C ARG A 60 0.32 5.10 0.17
N LEU A 61 -0.23 3.89 0.15
CA LEU A 61 0.43 2.73 0.76
C LEU A 61 1.75 2.42 0.04
N ASN A 62 2.79 2.17 0.83
CA ASN A 62 4.12 1.79 0.33
C ASN A 62 4.22 0.26 0.17
N ILE A 63 3.43 -0.28 -0.77
CA ILE A 63 3.30 -1.72 -1.06
C ILE A 63 3.43 -1.98 -2.57
N PRO A 64 3.60 -3.24 -3.03
CA PRO A 64 3.65 -3.55 -4.47
C PRO A 64 2.41 -3.05 -5.22
N ALA A 65 2.61 -2.56 -6.45
CA ALA A 65 1.53 -2.00 -7.26
C ALA A 65 0.43 -3.03 -7.52
N GLY A 66 -0.83 -2.63 -7.33
CA GLY A 66 -2.01 -3.48 -7.56
C GLY A 66 -2.42 -4.34 -6.37
N THR A 67 -1.64 -4.37 -5.29
CA THR A 67 -1.99 -5.05 -4.03
C THR A 67 -2.82 -4.15 -3.09
N ALA A 68 -3.38 -4.72 -2.01
CA ALA A 68 -4.22 -4.05 -1.03
C ALA A 68 -4.24 -4.77 0.32
#